data_AF-A0A6V7DC95-F1
#
_entry.id   AF-A0A6V7DC95-F1
#
_cell.length_a   1.000
_cell.length_b   1.000
_cell.length_c   1.000
_cell.angle_alpha   90.00
_cell.angle_beta   90.00
_cell.angle_gamma   90.00
#
_symmetry.space_group_name_H-M   'P 1'
#
loop_
_entity.id
_entity.type
_entity.pdbx_description
1 polymer ?
#
loop_
_entity_poly.entity_id
_entity_poly.type
_entity_poly.pdbx_seq_one_letter_code
_entity_poly.pdbx_strand_id
1 'polypeptide(L)'
;MLIRGAEPVSCFGLAGCDENAGTYALGWCLEQSPALRAEFFGSLGLDPLAQVTLSSQNFGMEDRGFTDLEVLSGTAFHLVFEAKRHWQVTTHAQLARYVNRLADSNVQHKRLISVSAARKDWAVRHLPADIDGIPVDHLSWSEIRAMAKRAHTATRNQIERLWLDQLALHLSEYGMTSNAFDSLAYVVSLSRDLMPSSQELTWIDVVTKQGKYFHPIGGNGWPTVPPAYIGFRYLSQFRSVHFIERVDTVDRLQDLDPHWPETDSPHFVYSLGPAMRPATVLPLGNIYYTARHRVALDLLLSGKAASYEEAVALTKERQAQKGEA
;
A
#
# COMPACT_ATOMS: atom_id res chain seq x y z
N MET A 1 -0.45 -19.96 15.86
CA MET A 1 0.33 -20.87 14.97
C MET A 1 1.16 -20.00 14.06
N LEU A 2 2.48 -20.21 13.96
CA LEU A 2 3.34 -19.40 13.09
C LEU A 2 3.46 -20.07 11.72
N ILE A 3 3.20 -19.31 10.66
CA ILE A 3 3.41 -19.72 9.28
C ILE A 3 4.47 -18.81 8.68
N ARG A 4 5.58 -19.40 8.22
CA ARG A 4 6.73 -18.66 7.66
C ARG A 4 7.21 -17.51 8.57
N GLY A 5 7.17 -17.73 9.89
CA GLY A 5 7.64 -16.77 10.89
C GLY A 5 6.64 -15.65 11.27
N ALA A 6 5.40 -15.68 10.75
CA ALA A 6 4.35 -14.73 11.12
C ALA A 6 3.07 -15.44 11.57
N GLU A 7 2.30 -14.81 12.46
CA GLU A 7 0.96 -15.27 12.79
C GLU A 7 -0.02 -14.71 11.75
N PRO A 8 -0.78 -15.58 11.04
CA PRO A 8 -1.71 -15.11 10.02
C PRO A 8 -2.87 -14.36 10.68
N VAL A 9 -3.21 -13.18 10.15
CA VAL A 9 -4.31 -12.34 10.68
C VAL A 9 -5.71 -12.85 10.30
N SER A 10 -5.78 -13.80 9.36
CA SER A 10 -7.01 -14.43 8.88
C SER A 10 -6.73 -15.86 8.38
N CYS A 11 -7.77 -16.64 8.12
CA CYS A 11 -7.63 -17.96 7.50
C CYS A 11 -7.04 -17.91 6.08
N PHE A 12 -7.17 -16.79 5.37
CA PHE A 12 -6.54 -16.62 4.06
C PHE A 12 -5.04 -16.39 4.17
N GLY A 13 -4.57 -15.81 5.28
CA GLY A 13 -3.14 -15.64 5.58
C GLY A 13 -2.37 -16.97 5.66
N LEU A 14 -3.06 -18.12 5.74
CA LEU A 14 -2.44 -19.44 5.62
C LEU A 14 -1.74 -19.63 4.26
N ALA A 15 -2.24 -18.98 3.20
CA ALA A 15 -1.64 -19.02 1.85
C ALA A 15 -0.47 -18.04 1.68
N GLY A 16 -0.26 -17.11 2.64
CA GLY A 16 0.71 -16.03 2.56
C GLY A 16 0.05 -14.65 2.54
N CYS A 17 0.84 -13.62 2.27
CA CYS A 17 0.39 -12.23 2.16
C CYS A 17 0.96 -11.56 0.89
N ASP A 18 1.27 -12.35 -0.14
CA ASP A 18 1.71 -11.87 -1.45
C ASP A 18 0.50 -11.61 -2.37
N GLU A 19 0.74 -11.06 -3.56
CA GLU A 19 -0.29 -10.75 -4.56
C GLU A 19 -1.25 -11.91 -4.80
N ASN A 20 -0.70 -13.12 -4.92
CA ASN A 20 -1.45 -14.34 -5.22
C ASN A 20 -2.39 -14.71 -4.07
N ALA A 21 -1.90 -14.66 -2.83
CA ALA A 21 -2.74 -14.91 -1.67
C ALA A 21 -3.95 -13.94 -1.62
N GLY A 22 -3.72 -12.68 -1.99
CA GLY A 22 -4.77 -11.65 -2.06
C GLY A 22 -5.82 -11.94 -3.11
N THR A 23 -5.41 -12.31 -4.33
CA THR A 23 -6.35 -12.63 -5.41
C THR A 23 -7.06 -13.97 -5.20
N TYR A 24 -6.43 -14.95 -4.57
CA TYR A 24 -7.10 -16.20 -4.18
C TYR A 24 -8.19 -15.95 -3.13
N ALA A 25 -7.88 -15.16 -2.11
CA ALA A 25 -8.87 -14.80 -1.09
C ALA A 25 -10.06 -14.07 -1.71
N LEU A 26 -9.80 -13.12 -2.62
CA LEU A 26 -10.85 -12.42 -3.37
C LEU A 26 -11.68 -13.38 -4.22
N GLY A 27 -11.04 -14.21 -5.05
CA GLY A 27 -11.73 -15.17 -5.91
C GLY A 27 -12.60 -16.13 -5.11
N TRP A 28 -12.08 -16.69 -4.02
CA TRP A 28 -12.84 -17.53 -3.10
C TRP A 28 -14.06 -16.79 -2.55
N CYS A 29 -13.90 -15.55 -2.07
CA CYS A 29 -15.00 -14.81 -1.49
C CYS A 29 -16.05 -14.35 -2.51
N LEU A 30 -15.65 -14.08 -3.76
CA LEU A 30 -16.60 -13.83 -4.84
C LEU A 30 -17.43 -15.07 -5.15
N GLU A 31 -16.86 -16.26 -5.05
CA GLU A 31 -17.63 -17.51 -5.21
C GLU A 31 -18.60 -17.74 -4.04
N GLN A 32 -18.14 -17.48 -2.81
CA GLN A 32 -18.91 -17.78 -1.60
C GLN A 32 -19.92 -16.70 -1.19
N SER A 33 -19.78 -15.45 -1.66
CA SER A 33 -20.65 -14.34 -1.25
C SER A 33 -21.32 -13.65 -2.44
N PRO A 34 -22.61 -13.95 -2.70
CA PRO A 34 -23.43 -13.19 -3.62
C PRO A 34 -23.47 -11.69 -3.29
N ALA A 35 -23.45 -11.31 -2.00
CA ALA A 35 -23.44 -9.91 -1.61
C ALA A 35 -22.15 -9.19 -2.04
N LEU A 36 -20.99 -9.85 -1.95
CA LEU A 36 -19.74 -9.29 -2.46
C LEU A 36 -19.74 -9.19 -3.98
N ARG A 37 -20.25 -10.22 -4.69
CA ARG A 37 -20.38 -10.14 -6.16
C ARG A 37 -21.21 -8.94 -6.58
N ALA A 38 -22.33 -8.69 -5.90
CA ALA A 38 -23.20 -7.58 -6.21
C ALA A 38 -22.49 -6.22 -6.03
N GLU A 39 -21.79 -6.03 -4.91
CA GLU A 39 -20.99 -4.83 -4.66
C GLU A 39 -19.85 -4.67 -5.68
N PHE A 40 -19.15 -5.76 -5.97
CA PHE A 40 -17.97 -5.75 -6.83
C PHE A 40 -18.33 -5.48 -8.29
N PHE A 41 -19.24 -6.26 -8.88
CA PHE A 41 -19.66 -6.09 -10.28
C PHE A 41 -20.45 -4.80 -10.48
N GLY A 42 -21.30 -4.43 -9.52
CA GLY A 42 -22.01 -3.15 -9.55
C GLY A 42 -21.05 -1.96 -9.59
N SER A 43 -19.92 -2.03 -8.88
CA SER A 43 -18.89 -0.97 -8.93
C SER A 43 -18.20 -0.82 -10.28
N LEU A 44 -18.21 -1.87 -11.11
CA LEU A 44 -17.68 -1.89 -12.47
C LEU A 44 -18.76 -1.57 -13.53
N GLY A 45 -20.01 -1.31 -13.11
CA GLY A 45 -21.14 -1.10 -14.01
C GLY A 45 -21.59 -2.38 -14.73
N LEU A 46 -21.31 -3.55 -14.16
CA LEU A 46 -21.71 -4.86 -14.67
C LEU A 46 -22.94 -5.36 -13.90
N ASP A 47 -23.63 -6.37 -14.44
CA ASP A 47 -24.78 -7.00 -13.78
C ASP A 47 -24.36 -7.58 -12.40
N PRO A 48 -24.89 -7.05 -11.28
CA PRO A 48 -24.57 -7.51 -9.92
C PRO A 48 -24.95 -8.97 -9.65
N LEU A 49 -25.87 -9.55 -10.44
CA LEU A 49 -26.41 -10.90 -10.26
C LEU A 49 -25.89 -11.90 -11.31
N ALA A 50 -24.94 -11.48 -12.13
CA ALA A 50 -24.33 -12.30 -13.15
C ALA A 50 -23.80 -13.63 -12.58
N GLN A 51 -24.14 -14.73 -13.26
CA GLN A 51 -23.49 -16.01 -13.00
C GLN A 51 -22.10 -15.97 -13.59
N VAL A 52 -21.10 -16.33 -12.79
CA VAL A 52 -19.69 -16.20 -13.16
C VAL A 52 -18.95 -17.51 -12.94
N THR A 53 -17.92 -17.72 -13.76
CA THR A 53 -16.85 -18.69 -13.52
C THR A 53 -15.61 -17.92 -13.10
N LEU A 54 -15.03 -18.32 -11.98
CA LEU A 54 -13.82 -17.74 -11.41
C LEU A 54 -12.66 -18.69 -11.65
N SER A 55 -11.54 -18.18 -12.13
CA SER A 55 -10.31 -18.94 -12.35
C SER A 55 -9.11 -18.15 -11.85
N SER A 56 -8.19 -18.81 -11.14
CA SER A 56 -6.96 -18.19 -10.64
C SER A 56 -5.76 -19.00 -11.14
N GLN A 57 -4.69 -18.32 -11.52
CA GLN A 57 -3.49 -18.92 -12.12
C GLN A 57 -3.81 -19.81 -13.32
N ASN A 58 -4.71 -19.37 -14.20
CA ASN A 58 -4.94 -20.12 -15.43
C ASN A 58 -3.77 -19.87 -16.39
N PHE A 59 -3.03 -20.94 -16.71
CA PHE A 59 -1.90 -20.87 -17.64
C PHE A 59 -2.42 -20.76 -19.07
N GLY A 60 -2.10 -19.65 -19.73
CA GLY A 60 -2.36 -19.47 -21.14
C GLY A 60 -1.21 -20.05 -21.96
N MET A 61 -1.50 -21.01 -22.83
CA MET A 61 -0.47 -21.60 -23.70
C MET A 61 0.12 -20.56 -24.67
N GLU A 62 -0.67 -19.57 -25.06
CA GLU A 62 -0.28 -18.54 -26.04
C GLU A 62 0.49 -17.37 -25.43
N ASP A 63 0.09 -16.91 -24.23
CA ASP A 63 0.77 -15.80 -23.55
C ASP A 63 1.85 -16.25 -22.56
N ARG A 64 1.94 -17.58 -22.31
CA ARG A 64 2.81 -18.23 -21.32
C ARG A 64 2.75 -17.57 -19.95
N GLY A 65 1.59 -16.98 -19.62
CA GLY A 65 1.35 -16.19 -18.41
C GLY A 65 0.36 -16.88 -17.49
N PHE A 66 0.48 -16.57 -16.21
CA PHE A 66 -0.56 -16.84 -15.22
C PHE A 66 -1.33 -15.55 -14.96
N THR A 67 -2.66 -15.63 -14.93
CA THR A 67 -3.51 -14.52 -14.47
C THR A 67 -3.72 -14.64 -12.97
N ASP A 68 -3.69 -13.52 -12.25
CA ASP A 68 -3.91 -13.57 -10.81
C ASP A 68 -5.37 -13.92 -10.47
N LEU A 69 -6.32 -13.41 -11.27
CA LEU A 69 -7.73 -13.78 -11.25
C LEU A 69 -8.36 -13.53 -12.62
N GLU A 70 -9.29 -14.38 -13.01
CA GLU A 70 -10.04 -14.27 -14.26
C GLU A 70 -11.51 -14.58 -13.98
N VAL A 71 -12.39 -13.72 -14.50
CA VAL A 71 -13.84 -13.80 -14.26
C VAL A 71 -14.56 -13.80 -15.60
N LEU A 72 -15.34 -14.84 -15.85
CA LEU A 72 -16.13 -14.95 -17.07
C LEU A 72 -17.61 -15.11 -16.71
N SER A 73 -18.48 -14.32 -17.34
CA SER A 73 -19.93 -14.48 -17.26
C SER A 73 -20.50 -14.79 -18.63
N GLY A 74 -20.53 -16.06 -19.03
CA GLY A 74 -21.10 -16.51 -20.30
C GLY A 74 -20.70 -15.61 -21.47
N THR A 75 -21.68 -14.93 -22.08
CA THR A 75 -21.49 -13.94 -23.16
C THR A 75 -21.58 -12.49 -22.69
N ALA A 76 -21.79 -12.24 -21.39
CA ALA A 76 -21.96 -10.89 -20.84
C ALA A 76 -20.62 -10.18 -20.66
N PHE A 77 -19.67 -10.78 -19.92
CA PHE A 77 -18.38 -10.14 -19.70
C PHE A 77 -17.23 -11.11 -19.42
N HIS A 78 -16.01 -10.63 -19.67
CA HIS A 78 -14.75 -11.30 -19.38
C HIS A 78 -13.76 -10.28 -18.78
N LEU A 79 -13.33 -10.54 -17.56
CA LEU A 79 -12.42 -9.68 -16.79
C LEU A 79 -11.14 -10.45 -16.51
N VAL A 80 -9.99 -9.83 -16.77
CA VAL A 80 -8.69 -10.39 -16.40
C VAL A 80 -7.99 -9.45 -15.42
N PHE A 81 -7.53 -9.99 -14.31
CA PHE A 81 -6.91 -9.26 -13.21
C PHE A 81 -5.40 -9.51 -13.16
N GLU A 82 -4.67 -8.43 -12.92
CA GLU A 82 -3.24 -8.46 -12.61
C GLU A 82 -2.99 -7.57 -11.39
N ALA A 83 -2.46 -8.17 -10.34
CA ALA A 83 -2.34 -7.59 -9.02
C ALA A 83 -0.89 -7.27 -8.65
N LYS A 84 -0.74 -6.29 -7.77
CA LYS A 84 0.50 -5.87 -7.14
C LYS A 84 0.23 -5.65 -5.66
N ARG A 85 1.14 -6.05 -4.79
CA ARG A 85 0.91 -5.98 -3.35
C ARG A 85 1.01 -4.53 -2.85
N HIS A 86 1.95 -3.79 -3.42
CA HIS A 86 2.29 -2.44 -2.99
C HIS A 86 1.66 -1.39 -3.91
N TRP A 87 2.10 -0.14 -3.80
CA TRP A 87 1.56 1.00 -4.57
C TRP A 87 1.81 0.90 -6.08
N GLN A 88 2.79 0.11 -6.51
CA GLN A 88 3.12 0.01 -7.92
C GLN A 88 1.92 -0.56 -8.68
N VAL A 89 1.51 0.15 -9.73
CA VAL A 89 0.52 -0.40 -10.68
C VAL A 89 1.21 -1.29 -11.69
N THR A 90 0.41 -2.14 -12.30
CA THR A 90 0.84 -3.04 -13.36
C THR A 90 1.37 -2.26 -14.57
N THR A 91 2.42 -2.75 -15.20
CA THR A 91 2.96 -2.15 -16.43
C THR A 91 2.10 -2.49 -17.66
N HIS A 92 2.14 -1.64 -18.69
CA HIS A 92 1.54 -1.94 -20.00
C HIS A 92 1.97 -3.32 -20.51
N ALA A 93 3.26 -3.64 -20.46
CA ALA A 93 3.80 -4.91 -20.96
C ALA A 93 3.29 -6.14 -20.20
N GLN A 94 2.88 -5.99 -18.94
CA GLN A 94 2.24 -7.07 -18.18
C GLN A 94 0.78 -7.24 -18.60
N LEU A 95 0.01 -6.15 -18.67
CA LEU A 95 -1.39 -6.19 -19.07
C LEU A 95 -1.59 -6.65 -20.52
N ALA A 96 -0.72 -6.19 -21.43
CA ALA A 96 -0.78 -6.53 -22.86
C ALA A 96 -0.69 -8.03 -23.14
N ARG A 97 -0.13 -8.83 -22.21
CA ARG A 97 -0.07 -10.30 -22.34
C ARG A 97 -1.46 -10.94 -22.41
N TYR A 98 -2.43 -10.32 -21.76
CA TYR A 98 -3.77 -10.88 -21.61
C TYR A 98 -4.78 -10.35 -22.65
N VAL A 99 -4.35 -9.44 -23.53
CA VAL A 99 -5.21 -8.85 -24.57
C VAL A 99 -5.81 -9.94 -25.46
N ASN A 100 -5.01 -10.91 -25.92
CA ASN A 100 -5.49 -11.97 -26.79
C ASN A 100 -6.58 -12.83 -26.13
N ARG A 101 -6.42 -13.16 -24.83
CA ARG A 101 -7.44 -13.92 -24.08
C ARG A 101 -8.81 -13.25 -24.12
N LEU A 102 -8.80 -11.93 -23.99
CA LEU A 102 -10.01 -11.12 -24.04
C LEU A 102 -10.47 -10.92 -25.49
N ALA A 103 -9.57 -10.68 -26.45
CA ALA A 103 -9.90 -10.49 -27.86
C ALA A 103 -10.65 -11.69 -28.43
N ASP A 104 -10.21 -12.91 -28.11
CA ASP A 104 -10.81 -14.17 -28.59
C ASP A 104 -12.14 -14.50 -27.90
N SER A 105 -12.45 -13.86 -26.77
CA SER A 105 -13.73 -14.04 -26.09
C SER A 105 -14.88 -13.37 -26.86
N ASN A 106 -15.98 -14.10 -27.07
CA ASN A 106 -17.19 -13.55 -27.70
C ASN A 106 -18.17 -13.00 -26.66
N VAL A 107 -17.71 -12.03 -25.88
CA VAL A 107 -18.48 -11.39 -24.79
C VAL A 107 -18.76 -9.91 -25.08
N GLN A 108 -19.83 -9.37 -24.49
CA GLN A 108 -20.23 -7.97 -24.67
C GLN A 108 -19.26 -6.98 -24.01
N HIS A 109 -18.73 -7.31 -22.83
CA HIS A 109 -17.82 -6.43 -22.09
C HIS A 109 -16.51 -7.12 -21.75
N LYS A 110 -15.39 -6.50 -22.13
CA LYS A 110 -14.03 -6.99 -21.88
C LYS A 110 -13.28 -5.95 -21.07
N ARG A 111 -12.60 -6.34 -19.99
CA ARG A 111 -11.78 -5.40 -19.21
C ARG A 111 -10.52 -6.05 -18.66
N LEU A 112 -9.44 -5.28 -18.67
CA LEU A 112 -8.23 -5.54 -17.92
C LEU A 112 -8.33 -4.78 -16.59
N ILE A 113 -8.15 -5.47 -15.46
CA ILE A 113 -8.26 -4.87 -14.14
C ILE A 113 -6.90 -4.93 -13.44
N SER A 114 -6.27 -3.78 -13.25
CA SER A 114 -5.10 -3.68 -12.38
C SER A 114 -5.56 -3.59 -10.92
N VAL A 115 -4.91 -4.34 -10.02
CA VAL A 115 -5.16 -4.27 -8.58
C VAL A 115 -3.89 -3.90 -7.83
N SER A 116 -3.91 -2.89 -6.96
CA SER A 116 -2.73 -2.52 -6.17
C SER A 116 -3.06 -1.82 -4.86
N ALA A 117 -2.05 -1.41 -4.09
CA ALA A 117 -2.27 -0.52 -2.95
C ALA A 117 -2.45 0.96 -3.37
N ALA A 118 -2.15 1.34 -4.62
CA ALA A 118 -2.34 2.70 -5.08
C ALA A 118 -3.82 3.10 -5.13
N ARG A 119 -4.07 4.38 -4.90
CA ARG A 119 -5.39 4.97 -5.07
C ARG A 119 -5.75 5.07 -6.56
N LYS A 120 -7.04 4.95 -6.85
CA LYS A 120 -7.58 4.97 -8.21
C LYS A 120 -7.21 6.23 -8.99
N ASP A 121 -7.25 7.40 -8.34
CA ASP A 121 -6.88 8.69 -8.94
C ASP A 121 -5.44 8.72 -9.44
N TRP A 122 -4.51 8.14 -8.68
CA TRP A 122 -3.12 7.98 -9.09
C TRP A 122 -2.96 6.94 -10.19
N ALA A 123 -3.58 5.77 -10.02
CA ALA A 123 -3.43 4.65 -10.96
C ALA A 123 -3.92 4.99 -12.38
N VAL A 124 -5.05 5.70 -12.51
CA VAL A 124 -5.61 6.10 -13.81
C VAL A 124 -4.67 7.03 -14.59
N ARG A 125 -3.76 7.76 -13.92
CA ARG A 125 -2.75 8.60 -14.60
C ARG A 125 -1.54 7.82 -15.09
N HIS A 126 -1.33 6.60 -14.58
CA HIS A 126 -0.15 5.76 -14.86
C HIS A 126 -0.47 4.50 -15.65
N LEU A 127 -1.75 4.14 -15.73
CA LEU A 127 -2.25 3.08 -16.58
C LEU A 127 -2.75 3.69 -17.90
N PRO A 128 -2.59 2.99 -19.03
CA PRO A 128 -3.26 3.39 -20.26
C PRO A 128 -4.77 3.27 -20.07
N ALA A 129 -5.56 4.08 -20.78
CA ALA A 129 -7.02 4.00 -20.70
C ALA A 129 -7.55 2.68 -21.32
N ASP A 130 -6.88 2.19 -22.35
CA ASP A 130 -7.12 0.92 -23.02
C ASP A 130 -5.81 0.32 -23.56
N ILE A 131 -5.83 -0.98 -23.83
CA ILE A 131 -4.77 -1.67 -24.58
C ILE A 131 -5.46 -2.42 -25.71
N ASP A 132 -5.12 -2.08 -26.95
CA ASP A 132 -5.72 -2.63 -28.17
C ASP A 132 -7.26 -2.58 -28.16
N GLY A 133 -7.82 -1.47 -27.67
CA GLY A 133 -9.27 -1.24 -27.59
C GLY A 133 -9.96 -1.94 -26.40
N ILE A 134 -9.20 -2.62 -25.54
CA ILE A 134 -9.72 -3.23 -24.31
C ILE A 134 -9.54 -2.26 -23.14
N PRO A 135 -10.63 -1.79 -22.50
CA PRO A 135 -10.54 -0.88 -21.36
C PRO A 135 -9.69 -1.44 -20.22
N VAL A 136 -8.88 -0.56 -19.61
CA VAL A 136 -8.13 -0.84 -18.39
C VAL A 136 -8.74 -0.07 -17.22
N ASP A 137 -9.13 -0.79 -16.16
CA ASP A 137 -9.56 -0.21 -14.90
C ASP A 137 -8.57 -0.49 -13.78
N HIS A 138 -8.70 0.29 -12.70
CA HIS A 138 -7.97 0.05 -11.46
C HIS A 138 -8.92 -0.10 -10.27
N LEU A 139 -8.61 -1.09 -9.41
CA LEU A 139 -9.18 -1.24 -8.08
C LEU A 139 -8.06 -1.32 -7.04
N SER A 140 -8.14 -0.51 -5.99
CA SER A 140 -7.22 -0.66 -4.87
C SER A 140 -7.66 -1.80 -3.94
N TRP A 141 -6.70 -2.44 -3.26
CA TRP A 141 -7.02 -3.40 -2.18
C TRP A 141 -7.91 -2.79 -1.09
N SER A 142 -7.75 -1.49 -0.84
CA SER A 142 -8.56 -0.74 0.12
C SER A 142 -10.02 -0.58 -0.33
N GLU A 143 -10.27 -0.40 -1.63
CA GLU A 143 -11.61 -0.33 -2.21
C GLU A 143 -12.29 -1.69 -2.15
N ILE A 144 -11.58 -2.76 -2.50
CA ILE A 144 -12.10 -4.14 -2.42
C ILE A 144 -12.43 -4.49 -0.96
N ARG A 145 -11.58 -4.12 -0.01
CA ARG A 145 -11.86 -4.26 1.43
C ARG A 145 -13.08 -3.47 1.86
N ALA A 146 -13.28 -2.26 1.33
CA ALA A 146 -14.47 -1.46 1.62
C ALA A 146 -15.74 -2.10 1.04
N MET A 147 -15.67 -2.68 -0.16
CA MET A 147 -16.76 -3.48 -0.76
C MET A 147 -17.12 -4.67 0.13
N ALA A 148 -16.12 -5.43 0.62
CA ALA A 148 -16.36 -6.54 1.54
C ALA A 148 -17.08 -6.10 2.82
N LYS A 149 -16.72 -4.96 3.39
CA LYS A 149 -17.40 -4.40 4.56
C LYS A 149 -18.85 -3.99 4.27
N ARG A 150 -19.13 -3.40 3.11
CA ARG A 150 -20.51 -3.07 2.70
C ARG A 150 -21.34 -4.32 2.46
N ALA A 151 -20.79 -5.30 1.76
CA ALA A 151 -21.42 -6.60 1.55
C ALA A 151 -21.75 -7.29 2.89
N HIS A 152 -20.85 -7.21 3.88
CA HIS A 152 -21.05 -7.77 5.21
C HIS A 152 -22.26 -7.13 5.92
N THR A 153 -22.42 -5.80 5.78
CA THR A 153 -23.59 -5.09 6.33
C THR A 153 -24.88 -5.42 5.56
N ALA A 154 -24.79 -5.69 4.26
CA ALA A 154 -25.95 -5.98 3.41
C ALA A 154 -26.49 -7.42 3.59
N THR A 155 -25.61 -8.41 3.82
CA THR A 155 -26.03 -9.81 3.96
C THR A 155 -26.42 -10.17 5.39
N ARG A 156 -27.43 -11.05 5.50
CA ARG A 156 -27.85 -11.69 6.75
C ARG A 156 -27.30 -13.12 6.90
N ASN A 157 -26.66 -13.65 5.85
CA ASN A 157 -26.09 -14.99 5.87
C ASN A 157 -24.82 -15.01 6.72
N GLN A 158 -24.80 -15.81 7.79
CA GLN A 158 -23.68 -15.88 8.73
C GLN A 158 -22.39 -16.43 8.09
N ILE A 159 -22.50 -17.36 7.14
CA ILE A 159 -21.34 -17.93 6.45
C ILE A 159 -20.72 -16.87 5.53
N GLU A 160 -21.54 -16.12 4.79
CA GLU A 160 -21.03 -14.99 4.01
C GLU A 160 -20.33 -13.97 4.89
N ARG A 161 -20.94 -13.58 6.01
CA ARG A 161 -20.36 -12.61 6.95
C ARG A 161 -19.00 -13.08 7.46
N LEU A 162 -18.86 -14.36 7.82
CA LEU A 162 -17.58 -14.94 8.22
C LEU A 162 -16.51 -14.76 7.13
N TRP A 163 -16.83 -15.11 5.87
CA TRP A 163 -15.87 -14.97 4.78
C TRP A 163 -15.51 -13.51 4.49
N LEU A 164 -16.47 -12.60 4.60
CA LEU A 164 -16.26 -11.17 4.39
C LEU A 164 -15.39 -10.56 5.49
N ASP A 165 -15.55 -10.99 6.74
CA ASP A 165 -14.68 -10.60 7.85
C ASP A 165 -13.24 -11.11 7.63
N GLN A 166 -13.08 -12.38 7.26
CA GLN A 166 -11.78 -12.96 6.97
C GLN A 166 -11.09 -12.27 5.78
N LEU A 167 -11.84 -11.93 4.73
CA LEU A 167 -11.33 -11.17 3.60
C LEU A 167 -10.92 -9.76 4.01
N ALA A 168 -11.78 -9.04 4.76
CA ALA A 168 -11.51 -7.68 5.17
C ALA A 168 -10.31 -7.58 6.14
N LEU A 169 -10.09 -8.61 6.97
CA LEU A 169 -8.90 -8.76 7.79
C LEU A 169 -7.67 -9.03 6.91
N HIS A 170 -7.76 -9.98 5.98
CA HIS A 170 -6.63 -10.32 5.11
C HIS A 170 -6.18 -9.13 4.25
N LEU A 171 -7.12 -8.47 3.56
CA LEU A 171 -6.85 -7.33 2.70
C LEU A 171 -6.32 -6.10 3.46
N SER A 172 -6.39 -6.09 4.80
CA SER A 172 -5.76 -5.03 5.59
C SER A 172 -4.23 -5.07 5.55
N GLU A 173 -3.63 -6.20 5.17
CA GLU A 173 -2.18 -6.39 5.03
C GLU A 173 -1.62 -5.86 3.69
N TYR A 174 -2.50 -5.47 2.77
CA TYR A 174 -2.16 -5.03 1.40
C TYR A 174 -2.24 -3.50 1.25
N GLY A 175 -2.19 -2.78 2.37
CA GLY A 175 -2.19 -1.32 2.39
C GLY A 175 -0.89 -0.70 1.86
N MET A 176 -0.89 0.62 1.69
CA MET A 176 0.29 1.36 1.22
C MET A 176 1.45 1.34 2.23
N THR A 177 1.20 1.13 3.52
CA THR A 177 2.23 1.16 4.57
C THR A 177 2.78 -0.23 4.88
N SER A 178 4.01 -0.29 5.39
CA SER A 178 4.55 -1.48 6.03
C SER A 178 3.68 -1.95 7.20
N ASN A 179 3.95 -3.17 7.70
CA ASN A 179 3.27 -3.76 8.85
C ASN A 179 3.09 -2.74 9.99
N ALA A 180 1.85 -2.50 10.43
CA ALA A 180 1.52 -1.56 11.51
C ALA A 180 2.14 -1.96 12.87
N PHE A 181 2.53 -3.23 13.01
CA PHE A 181 3.25 -3.76 14.17
C PHE A 181 4.78 -3.64 14.04
N ASP A 182 5.29 -3.05 12.95
CA ASP A 182 6.71 -2.72 12.86
C ASP A 182 7.06 -1.68 13.94
N SER A 183 8.00 -2.05 14.80
CA SER A 183 8.47 -1.22 15.92
C SER A 183 9.66 -0.34 15.52
N LEU A 184 9.99 -0.28 14.23
CA LEU A 184 11.04 0.58 13.69
C LEU A 184 10.45 1.86 13.10
N ALA A 185 11.09 2.98 13.44
CA ALA A 185 10.85 4.27 12.79
C ALA A 185 11.91 4.56 11.74
N TYR A 186 11.50 5.01 10.55
CA TYR A 186 12.42 5.58 9.57
C TYR A 186 12.69 7.05 9.93
N VAL A 187 13.92 7.39 10.29
CA VAL A 187 14.26 8.71 10.83
C VAL A 187 14.99 9.57 9.79
N VAL A 188 14.49 10.79 9.58
CA VAL A 188 15.00 11.76 8.61
C VAL A 188 15.40 13.07 9.27
N SER A 189 16.36 13.78 8.68
CA SER A 189 16.76 15.11 9.12
C SER A 189 15.95 16.18 8.42
N LEU A 190 15.47 17.17 9.18
CA LEU A 190 14.78 18.35 8.63
C LEU A 190 15.71 19.57 8.69
N SER A 191 15.69 20.39 7.64
CA SER A 191 16.36 21.68 7.63
C SER A 191 15.48 22.78 8.24
N ARG A 192 16.12 23.80 8.80
CA ARG A 192 15.46 25.07 9.19
C ARG A 192 15.33 26.04 8.02
N ASP A 193 15.86 25.68 6.87
CA ASP A 193 15.81 26.53 5.68
C ASP A 193 14.36 26.66 5.19
N LEU A 194 14.05 27.82 4.63
CA LEU A 194 12.80 28.03 3.92
C LEU A 194 12.71 27.07 2.73
N MET A 195 11.50 26.60 2.46
CA MET A 195 11.24 25.77 1.31
C MET A 195 11.41 26.60 0.03
N PRO A 196 11.91 26.01 -1.08
CA PRO A 196 12.18 26.77 -2.30
C PRO A 196 10.98 27.57 -2.83
N SER A 197 9.77 27.02 -2.67
CA SER A 197 8.52 27.61 -3.15
C SER A 197 7.72 28.35 -2.06
N SER A 198 8.33 28.62 -0.89
CA SER A 198 7.66 29.32 0.22
C SER A 198 8.55 30.40 0.83
N GLN A 199 7.95 31.52 1.19
CA GLN A 199 8.63 32.59 1.94
C GLN A 199 8.45 32.46 3.46
N GLU A 200 7.62 31.52 3.92
CA GLU A 200 7.21 31.40 5.33
C GLU A 200 7.35 30.00 5.91
N LEU A 201 7.31 28.96 5.07
CA LEU A 201 7.38 27.57 5.51
C LEU A 201 8.78 27.02 5.40
N THR A 202 9.26 26.43 6.51
CA THR A 202 10.47 25.60 6.54
C THR A 202 10.10 24.12 6.46
N TRP A 203 11.08 23.25 6.22
CA TRP A 203 10.88 21.79 6.29
C TRP A 203 10.40 21.31 7.67
N ILE A 204 10.79 22.01 8.75
CA ILE A 204 10.30 21.74 10.10
C ILE A 204 8.82 22.14 10.25
N ASP A 205 8.39 23.21 9.58
CA ASP A 205 7.01 23.70 9.66
C ASP A 205 6.01 22.76 8.99
N VAL A 206 6.39 22.11 7.88
CA VAL A 206 5.54 21.09 7.24
C VAL A 206 5.18 19.99 8.25
N VAL A 207 6.14 19.56 9.07
CA VAL A 207 5.91 18.55 10.10
C VAL A 207 5.18 19.13 11.30
N THR A 208 5.65 20.24 11.85
CA THR A 208 5.19 20.74 13.17
C THR A 208 3.90 21.56 13.10
N LYS A 209 3.65 22.25 11.99
CA LYS A 209 2.44 23.08 11.78
C LYS A 209 1.41 22.39 10.91
N GLN A 210 1.82 21.74 9.82
CA GLN A 210 0.87 21.10 8.90
C GLN A 210 0.57 19.62 9.27
N GLY A 211 1.41 18.98 10.10
CA GLY A 211 1.25 17.55 10.41
C GLY A 211 1.46 16.65 9.18
N LYS A 212 2.32 17.09 8.26
CA LYS A 212 2.61 16.41 7.00
C LYS A 212 4.10 16.13 6.85
N TYR A 213 4.43 15.18 5.98
CA TYR A 213 5.80 15.00 5.49
C TYR A 213 5.75 14.33 4.13
N PHE A 214 6.73 14.60 3.26
CA PHE A 214 6.80 13.98 1.95
C PHE A 214 8.24 13.66 1.54
N HIS A 215 8.37 12.69 0.64
CA HIS A 215 9.66 12.37 0.01
C HIS A 215 9.45 11.65 -1.35
N PRO A 216 10.45 11.66 -2.24
CA PRO A 216 10.40 10.91 -3.49
C PRO A 216 10.19 9.41 -3.25
N ILE A 217 9.45 8.76 -4.14
CA ILE A 217 9.25 7.32 -4.05
C ILE A 217 10.48 6.59 -4.57
N GLY A 218 11.24 5.98 -3.66
CA GLY A 218 12.52 5.35 -4.00
C GLY A 218 13.60 6.35 -4.45
N GLY A 219 14.76 5.81 -4.83
CA GLY A 219 15.94 6.61 -5.23
C GLY A 219 16.69 7.24 -4.05
N ASN A 220 18.01 7.37 -4.17
CA ASN A 220 18.89 7.99 -3.16
C ASN A 220 18.66 7.50 -1.70
N GLY A 221 18.27 6.24 -1.53
CA GLY A 221 17.99 5.62 -0.22
C GLY A 221 16.62 5.93 0.39
N TRP A 222 15.68 6.51 -0.36
CA TRP A 222 14.30 6.69 0.07
C TRP A 222 13.52 5.36 0.05
N PRO A 223 12.55 5.17 0.98
CA PRO A 223 11.68 4.00 0.95
C PRO A 223 10.83 3.95 -0.32
N THR A 224 10.74 2.76 -0.92
CA THR A 224 9.74 2.44 -1.96
C THR A 224 8.43 1.94 -1.35
N VAL A 225 8.43 1.62 -0.06
CA VAL A 225 7.26 1.28 0.75
C VAL A 225 7.23 2.20 1.97
N PRO A 226 6.15 2.96 2.18
CA PRO A 226 5.96 3.81 3.33
C PRO A 226 6.18 3.05 4.65
N PRO A 227 6.99 3.57 5.58
CA PRO A 227 7.14 2.97 6.90
C PRO A 227 5.85 3.16 7.74
N ALA A 228 5.68 2.38 8.81
CA ALA A 228 4.59 2.59 9.77
C ALA A 228 4.85 3.82 10.65
N TYR A 229 6.12 4.06 11.00
CA TYR A 229 6.56 5.19 11.80
C TYR A 229 7.64 5.99 11.09
N ILE A 230 7.55 7.32 11.17
CA ILE A 230 8.57 8.25 10.68
C ILE A 230 9.03 9.17 11.80
N GLY A 231 10.35 9.26 11.95
CA GLY A 231 11.00 10.10 12.96
C GLY A 231 11.69 11.30 12.35
N PHE A 232 11.75 12.39 13.13
CA PHE A 232 12.35 13.65 12.71
C PHE A 232 13.45 14.08 13.66
N ARG A 233 14.59 14.43 13.09
CA ARG A 233 15.69 15.08 13.80
C ARG A 233 15.97 16.45 13.20
N TYR A 234 16.18 17.43 14.05
CA TYR A 234 16.55 18.79 13.67
C TYR A 234 17.10 19.52 14.89
N LEU A 235 17.89 20.58 14.64
CA LEU A 235 18.58 21.34 15.68
C LEU A 235 19.43 20.43 16.58
N SER A 236 20.23 19.57 15.94
CA SER A 236 21.19 18.63 16.57
C SER A 236 20.60 17.66 17.60
N GLN A 237 19.30 17.36 17.49
CA GLN A 237 18.59 16.46 18.40
C GLN A 237 17.55 15.64 17.63
N PHE A 238 17.24 14.45 18.14
CA PHE A 238 16.01 13.75 17.77
C PHE A 238 14.82 14.43 18.46
N ARG A 239 13.72 14.63 17.74
CA ARG A 239 12.64 15.55 18.17
C ARG A 239 11.32 14.84 18.39
N SER A 240 10.90 14.05 17.41
CA SER A 240 9.64 13.32 17.49
C SER A 240 9.64 12.14 16.54
N VAL A 241 8.76 11.19 16.83
CA VAL A 241 8.32 10.16 15.91
C VAL A 241 6.81 10.18 15.83
N HIS A 242 6.29 9.87 14.65
CA HIS A 242 4.88 9.90 14.34
C HIS A 242 4.49 8.56 13.73
N PHE A 243 3.31 8.07 14.11
CA PHE A 243 2.63 7.05 13.33
C PHE A 243 2.12 7.68 12.03
N ILE A 244 2.26 6.99 10.90
CA ILE A 244 1.72 7.46 9.62
C ILE A 244 0.26 7.01 9.54
N GLU A 245 -0.65 7.98 9.70
CA GLU A 245 -2.10 7.71 9.69
C GLU A 245 -2.63 7.49 8.28
N ARG A 246 -2.03 8.16 7.30
CA ARG A 246 -2.43 8.09 5.90
C ARG A 246 -1.25 8.36 4.98
N VAL A 247 -1.23 7.63 3.86
CA VAL A 247 -0.31 7.85 2.75
C VAL A 247 -1.12 8.23 1.52
N ASP A 248 -0.69 9.28 0.84
CA ASP A 248 -1.12 9.63 -0.51
C ASP A 248 0.09 9.56 -1.45
N THR A 249 -0.13 9.15 -2.70
CA THR A 249 0.89 9.22 -3.76
C THR A 249 0.51 10.31 -4.74
N VAL A 250 1.44 11.21 -5.02
CA VAL A 250 1.26 12.33 -5.94
C VAL A 250 2.41 12.43 -6.91
N ASP A 251 2.11 12.95 -8.09
CA ASP A 251 3.13 13.17 -9.14
C ASP A 251 3.82 14.51 -8.93
N ARG A 252 3.07 15.50 -8.43
CA ARG A 252 3.58 16.81 -8.06
C ARG A 252 3.07 17.22 -6.70
N LEU A 253 3.98 17.66 -5.83
CA LEU A 253 3.63 18.12 -4.49
C LEU A 253 2.74 19.36 -4.51
N GLN A 254 2.94 20.25 -5.48
CA GLN A 254 2.18 21.48 -5.63
C GLN A 254 0.71 21.28 -5.98
N ASP A 255 0.32 20.08 -6.44
CA ASP A 255 -1.09 19.75 -6.63
C ASP A 255 -1.83 19.64 -5.29
N LEU A 256 -1.11 19.47 -4.16
CA LEU A 256 -1.68 19.44 -2.81
C LEU A 256 -1.49 20.75 -2.04
N ASP A 257 -0.30 21.35 -2.11
CA ASP A 257 -0.02 22.65 -1.48
C ASP A 257 0.94 23.45 -2.38
N PRO A 258 0.51 24.60 -2.94
CA PRO A 258 1.35 25.39 -3.86
C PRO A 258 2.63 25.93 -3.20
N HIS A 259 2.72 25.95 -1.87
CA HIS A 259 3.93 26.37 -1.16
C HIS A 259 4.99 25.26 -1.04
N TRP A 260 4.64 24.02 -1.40
CA TRP A 260 5.58 22.91 -1.44
C TRP A 260 6.49 22.98 -2.68
N PRO A 261 7.65 22.30 -2.67
CA PRO A 261 8.64 22.43 -3.73
C PRO A 261 8.10 21.85 -5.03
N GLU A 262 8.59 22.39 -6.16
CA GLU A 262 8.38 21.75 -7.45
C GLU A 262 9.11 20.40 -7.49
N THR A 263 8.44 19.39 -8.06
CA THR A 263 8.97 18.03 -8.15
C THR A 263 8.73 17.44 -9.54
N ASP A 264 9.68 16.64 -10.00
CA ASP A 264 9.71 15.98 -11.31
C ASP A 264 9.50 14.46 -11.23
N SER A 265 9.21 13.95 -10.04
CA SER A 265 9.11 12.52 -9.75
C SER A 265 7.98 12.25 -8.74
N PRO A 266 7.40 11.04 -8.74
CA PRO A 266 6.37 10.69 -7.78
C PRO A 266 6.85 10.76 -6.32
N HIS A 267 5.98 11.23 -5.44
CA HIS A 267 6.24 11.41 -4.01
C HIS A 267 5.19 10.69 -3.17
N PHE A 268 5.63 10.16 -2.03
CA PHE A 268 4.72 9.86 -0.94
C PHE A 268 4.48 11.11 -0.11
N VAL A 269 3.23 11.32 0.29
CA VAL A 269 2.79 12.37 1.19
C VAL A 269 2.10 11.72 2.38
N TYR A 270 2.63 11.95 3.57
CA TYR A 270 2.17 11.38 4.82
C TYR A 270 1.31 12.36 5.59
N SER A 271 0.19 11.87 6.12
CA SER A 271 -0.51 12.50 7.24
C SER A 271 0.01 11.89 8.53
N LEU A 272 0.55 12.74 9.40
CA LEU A 272 1.21 12.34 10.62
C LEU A 272 0.23 12.36 11.78
N GLY A 273 0.19 11.27 12.53
CA GLY A 273 -0.49 11.25 13.82
C GLY A 273 0.21 12.11 14.88
N PRO A 274 -0.29 12.10 16.12
CA PRO A 274 0.28 12.90 17.20
C PRO A 274 1.79 12.63 17.42
N ALA A 275 2.53 13.69 17.73
CA ALA A 275 3.97 13.59 17.98
C ALA A 275 4.25 12.79 19.25
N MET A 276 4.95 11.66 19.13
CA MET A 276 5.56 10.96 20.26
C MET A 276 6.97 11.51 20.46
N ARG A 277 7.25 11.98 21.68
CA ARG A 277 8.51 12.64 22.02
C ARG A 277 9.34 11.77 22.96
N PRO A 278 10.68 11.85 22.87
CA PRO A 278 11.55 11.13 23.80
C PRO A 278 11.29 11.60 25.23
N ALA A 279 11.34 10.66 26.19
CA ALA A 279 11.15 10.96 27.61
C ALA A 279 12.21 11.93 28.16
N THR A 280 13.41 11.91 27.58
CA THR A 280 14.53 12.81 27.87
C THR A 280 15.05 13.44 26.59
N VAL A 281 15.80 14.54 26.69
CA VAL A 281 16.44 15.13 25.51
C VAL A 281 17.39 14.10 24.90
N LEU A 282 17.21 13.80 23.61
CA LEU A 282 18.01 12.83 22.88
C LEU A 282 18.94 13.54 21.89
N PRO A 283 20.17 13.91 22.30
CA PRO A 283 21.13 14.58 21.44
C PRO A 283 21.54 13.70 20.26
N LEU A 284 21.92 14.31 19.13
CA LEU A 284 22.19 13.59 17.89
C LEU A 284 23.39 12.61 18.00
N GLY A 285 24.45 12.99 18.72
CA GLY A 285 25.74 12.30 18.67
C GLY A 285 26.47 12.53 17.35
N ASN A 286 27.41 11.64 17.01
CA ASN A 286 28.22 11.70 15.79
C ASN A 286 27.51 11.07 14.59
N ILE A 287 26.36 11.64 14.22
CA ILE A 287 25.59 11.20 13.05
C ILE A 287 25.69 12.22 11.92
N TYR A 288 26.02 11.72 10.73
CA TYR A 288 26.05 12.53 9.52
C TYR A 288 24.67 13.13 9.21
N TYR A 289 24.62 14.42 8.85
CA TYR A 289 23.36 15.15 8.77
C TYR A 289 22.39 14.61 7.70
N THR A 290 22.87 13.98 6.62
CA THR A 290 22.04 13.36 5.58
C THR A 290 21.65 11.91 5.86
N ALA A 291 22.26 11.27 6.86
CA ALA A 291 22.05 9.85 7.12
C ALA A 291 20.60 9.56 7.56
N ARG A 292 19.99 8.55 6.97
CA ARG A 292 18.64 8.08 7.31
C ARG A 292 18.76 6.69 7.93
N HIS A 293 18.08 6.46 9.04
CA HIS A 293 18.18 5.20 9.78
C HIS A 293 16.82 4.65 10.12
N ARG A 294 16.72 3.32 10.19
CA ARG A 294 15.62 2.63 10.86
C ARG A 294 16.03 2.40 12.31
N VAL A 295 15.26 2.94 13.26
CA VAL A 295 15.59 2.91 14.70
C VAL A 295 14.41 2.40 15.49
N ALA A 296 14.65 1.56 16.49
CA ALA A 296 13.58 1.01 17.33
C ALA A 296 12.88 2.09 18.17
N LEU A 297 11.56 2.07 18.18
CA LEU A 297 10.72 3.06 18.88
C LEU A 297 11.01 3.12 20.38
N ASP A 298 11.22 1.97 21.02
CA ASP A 298 11.51 1.94 22.45
C ASP A 298 12.82 2.68 22.78
N LEU A 299 13.85 2.54 21.94
CA LEU A 299 15.12 3.26 22.12
C LEU A 299 14.98 4.77 21.89
N LEU A 300 14.12 5.16 20.96
CA LEU A 300 13.83 6.58 20.71
C LEU A 300 13.01 7.22 21.83
N LEU A 301 12.10 6.48 22.46
CA LEU A 301 11.09 7.07 23.35
C LEU A 301 11.36 6.87 24.85
N SER A 302 11.96 5.75 25.24
CA SER A 302 12.03 5.34 26.65
C SER A 302 13.08 6.08 27.49
N GLY A 303 14.02 6.80 26.88
CA GLY A 303 15.17 7.39 27.56
C GLY A 303 16.28 6.39 27.90
N LYS A 304 16.22 5.16 27.38
CA LYS A 304 17.28 4.14 27.56
C LYS A 304 18.58 4.49 26.84
N ALA A 305 18.51 5.18 25.71
CA ALA A 305 19.67 5.67 24.99
C ALA A 305 19.99 7.10 25.44
N ALA A 306 21.27 7.38 25.71
CA ALA A 306 21.75 8.72 26.04
C ALA A 306 21.90 9.61 24.80
N SER A 307 21.97 9.02 23.60
CA SER A 307 22.02 9.74 22.33
C SER A 307 21.30 9.00 21.20
N TYR A 308 20.97 9.72 20.13
CA TYR A 308 20.40 9.12 18.92
C TYR A 308 21.39 8.18 18.23
N GLU A 309 22.68 8.52 18.21
CA GLU A 309 23.75 7.62 17.74
C GLU A 309 23.73 6.27 18.45
N GLU A 310 23.66 6.30 19.79
CA GLU A 310 23.56 5.09 20.60
C GLU A 310 22.28 4.29 20.28
N ALA A 311 21.14 4.95 20.12
CA ALA A 311 19.89 4.29 19.71
C ALA A 311 20.02 3.59 18.35
N VAL A 312 20.75 4.18 17.39
CA VAL A 312 21.05 3.56 16.09
C VAL A 312 21.95 2.32 16.28
N ALA A 313 23.01 2.43 17.08
CA ALA A 313 23.94 1.32 17.35
C ALA A 313 23.21 0.13 18.01
N LEU A 314 22.47 0.38 19.09
CA LEU A 314 21.68 -0.63 19.79
C LEU A 314 20.62 -1.28 18.88
N THR A 315 20.02 -0.52 17.96
CA THR A 315 19.09 -1.09 16.98
C THR A 315 19.80 -2.09 16.06
N LYS A 316 20.99 -1.75 15.56
CA LYS A 316 21.78 -2.64 14.68
C LYS A 316 22.21 -3.91 15.43
N GLU A 317 22.64 -3.79 16.68
CA GLU A 317 22.99 -4.94 17.52
C GLU A 317 21.81 -5.91 17.68
N ARG A 318 20.61 -5.39 17.98
CA ARG A 318 19.38 -6.21 18.07
C ARG A 318 19.04 -6.90 16.75
N GLN A 319 19.27 -6.24 15.62
CA GLN A 319 19.02 -6.82 14.30
C GLN A 319 20.02 -7.92 13.97
N ALA A 320 21.30 -7.74 14.30
CA ALA A 320 22.32 -8.77 14.13
C ALA A 320 22.01 -10.03 14.95
N GLN A 321 21.64 -9.87 16.22
CA GLN A 321 21.26 -10.98 17.10
C GLN A 321 20.03 -11.76 16.61
N LYS A 322 19.09 -11.09 15.94
CA LYS A 322 17.92 -11.75 15.32
C LYS A 322 18.23 -12.45 14.00
N GLY A 323 19.30 -12.05 13.30
CA GLY A 323 19.71 -12.67 12.04
C GLY A 323 20.59 -13.91 12.21
N GLU A 324 21.18 -14.10 13.40
CA GLU A 324 21.97 -15.29 13.78
C GLU A 324 21.13 -16.39 14.46
N ALA A 325 19.82 -16.16 14.68
CA ALA A 325 18.91 -17.05 15.39
C ALA A 325 17.95 -17.81 14.45
#